data_AF-A0A2W4XTM6-F1
#
_entry.id   AF-A0A2W4XTM6-F1
#
_cell.length_a   1.000
_cell.length_b   1.000
_cell.length_c   1.000
_cell.angle_alpha   90.00
_cell.angle_beta   90.00
_cell.angle_gamma   90.00
#
_symmetry.space_group_name_H-M   'P 1'
#
loop_
_entity.id
_entity.type
_entity.pdbx_description
1 polymer ?
#
loop_
_entity_poly.entity_id
_entity_poly.type
_entity_poly.pdbx_seq_one_letter_code
_entity_poly.pdbx_strand_id
1 'polypeptide(L)'
;MVVITGLSGNEIFCLRKDGLSAGNLVIGNSVISLGLINSIGSGLKTLVGGEVHQITNIIHEGRHRAYARMLEEAKHHGGVGITGVSNELIFHGTNVEFLAIGSCVHREGEKTKHFEFSTSADGQALYCQVECGFTPKQFVFGNVAYSIGVGGGLLGSLKSLARGEIKEFSRIFNETRHLALQRIKSEAREVGANAVVGIKTSILPLGSMQEMVMIGTASHHPLLPEVYLQNPIASDLTNEEMWNLINQGYMPVQLVLGVSVYSLGLLGGISSFFKSFVRGEIRELTTLIYEAREEALKHIAEDARRCGADQVVGIKTYVYNLGGGIIEFLAIGTAVKQMPDVRTESENLIPQAIIRDQDTFINTADTTSAVSLNQPTNSSSILGIIAGLVIFSFWMIFFLLRFVHR
;
A
#
# COMPACT_ATOMS: atom_id res chain seq x y z
N MET A 1 -12.29 29.47 -17.61
CA MET A 1 -12.99 28.72 -16.55
C MET A 1 -11.99 28.47 -15.44
N VAL A 2 -12.38 28.61 -14.18
CA VAL A 2 -11.49 28.38 -13.04
C VAL A 2 -11.13 26.89 -12.98
N VAL A 3 -9.85 26.56 -12.76
CA VAL A 3 -9.38 25.19 -12.55
C VAL A 3 -9.49 24.87 -11.06
N ILE A 4 -10.21 23.80 -10.72
CA ILE A 4 -10.36 23.31 -9.35
C ILE A 4 -9.58 22.00 -9.28
N THR A 5 -8.39 22.00 -8.69
CA THR A 5 -7.47 20.85 -8.69
C THR A 5 -7.16 20.37 -7.27
N GLY A 6 -6.84 19.09 -7.15
CA GLY A 6 -6.28 18.51 -5.92
C GLY A 6 -4.76 18.66 -5.81
N LEU A 7 -4.11 19.18 -6.86
CA LEU A 7 -2.66 19.35 -6.92
C LEU A 7 -2.16 20.49 -6.03
N SER A 8 -1.05 20.26 -5.35
CA SER A 8 -0.31 21.28 -4.62
C SER A 8 0.52 22.19 -5.53
N GLY A 9 1.03 23.29 -4.97
CA GLY A 9 1.96 24.17 -5.68
C GLY A 9 3.26 23.47 -6.10
N ASN A 10 3.74 22.53 -5.30
CA ASN A 10 4.95 21.75 -5.59
C ASN A 10 4.70 20.76 -6.73
N GLU A 11 3.55 20.08 -6.71
CA GLU A 11 3.12 19.20 -7.80
C GLU A 11 2.97 19.94 -9.12
N ILE A 12 2.31 21.10 -9.12
CA ILE A 12 2.14 21.93 -10.33
C ILE A 12 3.50 22.38 -10.87
N PHE A 13 4.45 22.73 -10.00
CA PHE A 13 5.80 23.09 -10.41
C PHE A 13 6.51 21.93 -11.12
N CYS A 14 6.43 20.72 -10.55
CA CYS A 14 7.05 19.52 -11.11
C CYS A 14 6.40 19.14 -12.45
N LEU A 15 5.07 19.13 -12.52
CA LEU A 15 4.32 18.83 -13.75
C LEU A 15 4.71 19.77 -14.91
N ARG A 16 4.95 21.06 -14.64
CA ARG A 16 5.42 21.99 -15.67
C ARG A 16 6.81 21.66 -16.21
N LYS A 17 7.68 21.04 -15.41
CA LYS A 17 8.98 20.54 -15.91
C LYS A 17 8.82 19.43 -16.94
N ASP A 18 7.73 18.67 -16.85
CA ASP A 18 7.35 17.63 -17.81
C ASP A 18 6.46 18.14 -18.95
N GLY A 19 6.25 19.46 -19.06
CA GLY A 19 5.37 20.06 -20.07
C GLY A 19 3.88 19.80 -19.83
N LEU A 20 3.49 19.56 -18.57
CA LEU A 20 2.11 19.37 -18.13
C LEU A 20 1.60 20.57 -17.33
N SER A 21 0.30 20.79 -17.36
CA SER A 21 -0.40 21.84 -16.62
C SER A 21 -1.61 21.27 -15.87
N ALA A 22 -1.97 21.92 -14.78
CA ALA A 22 -3.07 21.46 -13.91
C ALA A 22 -4.43 21.54 -14.60
N GLY A 23 -5.22 20.49 -14.43
CA GLY A 23 -6.63 20.40 -14.79
C GLY A 23 -7.51 20.17 -13.56
N ASN A 24 -8.79 19.95 -13.81
CA ASN A 24 -9.78 19.77 -12.74
C ASN A 24 -9.59 18.45 -11.99
N LEU A 25 -9.99 18.44 -10.72
CA LEU A 25 -10.26 17.23 -9.97
C LEU A 25 -11.32 16.41 -10.72
N VAL A 26 -11.12 15.10 -10.77
CA VAL A 26 -12.03 14.14 -11.41
C VAL A 26 -12.36 13.04 -10.42
N ILE A 27 -13.61 12.59 -10.44
CA ILE A 27 -14.14 11.66 -9.45
C ILE A 27 -15.03 10.64 -10.14
N GLY A 28 -14.73 9.37 -9.92
CA GLY A 28 -15.60 8.28 -10.31
C GLY A 28 -16.04 7.49 -9.10
N ASN A 29 -17.34 7.21 -8.99
CA ASN A 29 -17.88 6.44 -7.89
C ASN A 29 -18.65 5.20 -8.37
N SER A 30 -18.75 4.18 -7.54
CA SER A 30 -19.59 3.00 -7.73
C SER A 30 -20.10 2.51 -6.39
N VAL A 31 -21.40 2.23 -6.25
CA VAL A 31 -21.98 1.80 -4.97
C VAL A 31 -22.56 0.41 -5.10
N ILE A 32 -22.21 -0.48 -4.17
CA ILE A 32 -22.70 -1.86 -4.09
C ILE A 32 -23.24 -2.13 -2.68
N SER A 33 -24.35 -2.86 -2.56
CA SER A 33 -24.89 -3.21 -1.25
C SER A 33 -24.07 -4.30 -0.54
N LEU A 34 -23.75 -4.09 0.74
CA LEU A 34 -23.18 -5.11 1.65
C LEU A 34 -24.12 -6.31 1.82
N GLY A 35 -25.44 -6.14 1.67
CA GLY A 35 -26.38 -7.28 1.70
C GLY A 35 -26.08 -8.30 0.59
N LEU A 36 -25.62 -7.82 -0.57
CA LEU A 36 -25.16 -8.67 -1.67
C LEU A 36 -23.83 -9.36 -1.31
N ILE A 37 -22.87 -8.62 -0.77
CA ILE A 37 -21.56 -9.15 -0.33
C ILE A 37 -21.73 -10.20 0.78
N ASN A 38 -22.57 -9.91 1.77
CA ASN A 38 -22.83 -10.79 2.91
C ASN A 38 -23.70 -12.00 2.54
N SER A 39 -24.65 -11.89 1.61
CA SER A 39 -25.41 -13.06 1.14
C SER A 39 -24.52 -14.07 0.41
N ILE A 40 -23.54 -13.58 -0.35
CA ILE A 40 -22.52 -14.41 -1.01
C ILE A 40 -21.54 -14.98 0.02
N GLY A 41 -21.05 -14.14 0.94
CA GLY A 41 -20.12 -14.54 2.00
C GLY A 41 -20.69 -15.53 3.01
N SER A 42 -21.98 -15.44 3.34
CA SER A 42 -22.67 -16.34 4.29
C SER A 42 -23.01 -17.72 3.70
N GLY A 43 -23.17 -17.81 2.38
CA GLY A 43 -23.28 -19.09 1.66
C GLY A 43 -21.94 -19.80 1.48
N LEU A 44 -20.83 -19.07 1.52
CA LEU A 44 -19.47 -19.58 1.46
C LEU A 44 -19.00 -20.00 2.85
N LYS A 45 -19.19 -21.26 3.22
CA LYS A 45 -18.45 -21.87 4.33
C LYS A 45 -16.97 -21.99 3.94
N THR A 46 -16.20 -20.91 4.06
CA THR A 46 -14.73 -20.98 3.94
C THR A 46 -14.16 -21.64 5.19
N LEU A 47 -14.32 -22.97 5.24
CA LEU A 47 -13.66 -23.84 6.23
C LEU A 47 -12.14 -23.84 6.03
N VAL A 48 -11.68 -23.49 4.82
CA VAL A 48 -10.28 -23.35 4.41
C VAL A 48 -10.02 -21.86 4.18
N GLY A 49 -9.00 -21.32 4.84
CA GLY A 49 -8.57 -19.93 4.67
C GLY A 49 -7.93 -19.71 3.30
N GLY A 50 -7.92 -18.47 2.84
CA GLY A 50 -7.49 -18.09 1.49
C GLY A 50 -8.46 -17.14 0.81
N GLU A 51 -8.27 -16.98 -0.50
CA GLU A 51 -9.08 -16.08 -1.32
C GLU A 51 -10.56 -16.46 -1.35
N VAL A 52 -11.42 -15.46 -1.23
CA VAL A 52 -12.86 -15.55 -1.47
C VAL A 52 -13.17 -14.96 -2.85
N HIS A 53 -12.97 -15.76 -3.90
CA HIS A 53 -12.98 -15.31 -5.30
C HIS A 53 -14.20 -14.46 -5.69
N GLN A 54 -15.41 -14.84 -5.25
CA GLN A 54 -16.62 -14.10 -5.57
C GLN A 54 -16.59 -12.67 -5.00
N ILE A 55 -16.08 -12.52 -3.76
CA ILE A 55 -15.98 -11.23 -3.10
C ILE A 55 -14.83 -10.40 -3.70
N THR A 56 -13.69 -11.03 -3.99
CA THR A 56 -12.60 -10.41 -4.74
C THR A 56 -13.14 -9.80 -6.03
N ASN A 57 -13.85 -10.59 -6.84
CA ASN A 57 -14.33 -10.14 -8.15
C ASN A 57 -15.32 -8.98 -8.02
N ILE A 58 -16.22 -9.02 -7.04
CA ILE A 58 -17.16 -7.90 -6.79
C ILE A 58 -16.40 -6.61 -6.48
N ILE A 59 -15.40 -6.68 -5.60
CA ILE A 59 -14.58 -5.52 -5.24
C ILE A 59 -13.78 -5.05 -6.44
N HIS A 60 -13.10 -5.97 -7.14
CA HIS A 60 -12.30 -5.66 -8.32
C HIS A 60 -13.12 -4.91 -9.37
N GLU A 61 -14.31 -5.44 -9.69
CA GLU A 61 -15.26 -4.83 -10.60
C GLU A 61 -15.80 -3.48 -10.12
N GLY A 62 -16.05 -3.35 -8.81
CA GLY A 62 -16.45 -2.08 -8.20
C GLY A 62 -15.39 -0.99 -8.38
N ARG A 63 -14.12 -1.32 -8.09
CA ARG A 63 -12.97 -0.44 -8.27
C ARG A 63 -12.77 -0.07 -9.74
N HIS A 64 -12.88 -1.03 -10.67
CA HIS A 64 -12.79 -0.79 -12.12
C HIS A 64 -13.90 0.14 -12.63
N ARG A 65 -15.14 -0.02 -12.17
CA ARG A 65 -16.25 0.88 -12.56
C ARG A 65 -16.05 2.30 -12.06
N ALA A 66 -15.61 2.47 -10.81
CA ALA A 66 -15.28 3.78 -10.27
C ALA A 66 -14.15 4.43 -11.09
N TYR A 67 -13.07 3.70 -11.35
CA TYR A 67 -11.95 4.16 -12.16
C TYR A 67 -12.35 4.53 -13.60
N ALA A 68 -13.16 3.70 -14.27
CA ALA A 68 -13.64 3.96 -15.63
C ALA A 68 -14.48 5.24 -15.72
N ARG A 69 -15.32 5.52 -14.72
CA ARG A 69 -16.12 6.76 -14.65
C ARG A 69 -15.22 7.99 -14.48
N MET A 70 -14.20 7.91 -13.63
CA MET A 70 -13.21 8.97 -13.45
C MET A 70 -12.43 9.25 -14.75
N LEU A 71 -12.05 8.20 -15.49
CA LEU A 71 -11.43 8.34 -16.81
C LEU A 71 -12.32 9.04 -17.82
N GLU A 72 -13.62 8.70 -17.86
CA GLU A 72 -14.58 9.34 -18.74
C GLU A 72 -14.74 10.83 -18.42
N GLU A 73 -14.79 11.20 -17.14
CA GLU A 73 -14.81 12.59 -16.70
C GLU A 73 -13.54 13.35 -17.11
N ALA A 74 -12.36 12.77 -16.92
CA ALA A 74 -11.09 13.38 -17.35
C ALA A 74 -11.04 13.61 -18.86
N LYS A 75 -11.51 12.64 -19.65
CA LYS A 75 -11.63 12.76 -21.12
C LYS A 75 -12.62 13.86 -21.50
N HIS A 76 -13.76 13.95 -20.82
CA HIS A 76 -14.74 15.02 -21.04
C HIS A 76 -14.14 16.41 -20.77
N HIS A 77 -13.25 16.53 -19.78
CA HIS A 77 -12.51 17.76 -19.51
C HIS A 77 -11.36 18.05 -20.49
N GLY A 78 -11.08 17.16 -21.45
CA GLY A 78 -9.96 17.29 -22.40
C GLY A 78 -8.60 17.04 -21.76
N GLY A 79 -8.56 16.19 -20.73
CA GLY A 79 -7.34 15.76 -20.05
C GLY A 79 -6.46 14.88 -20.91
N VAL A 80 -5.14 15.11 -20.83
CA VAL A 80 -4.14 14.20 -21.38
C VAL A 80 -3.85 13.04 -20.42
N GLY A 81 -4.01 13.26 -19.12
CA GLY A 81 -3.86 12.20 -18.15
C GLY A 81 -4.42 12.56 -16.78
N ILE A 82 -4.24 11.65 -15.82
CA ILE A 82 -4.67 11.82 -14.44
C ILE A 82 -3.52 11.46 -13.50
N THR A 83 -3.21 12.34 -12.55
CA THR A 83 -2.21 12.11 -11.51
C THR A 83 -2.86 11.92 -10.14
N GLY A 84 -2.11 11.32 -9.22
CA GLY A 84 -2.53 11.10 -7.84
C GLY A 84 -3.76 10.22 -7.72
N VAL A 85 -3.92 9.24 -8.62
CA VAL A 85 -5.10 8.37 -8.59
C VAL A 85 -5.13 7.57 -7.29
N SER A 86 -6.18 7.77 -6.49
CA SER A 86 -6.52 6.95 -5.33
C SER A 86 -7.74 6.07 -5.64
N ASN A 87 -7.89 4.99 -4.87
CA ASN A 87 -9.02 4.09 -4.99
C ASN A 87 -9.45 3.60 -3.61
N GLU A 88 -10.48 4.23 -3.06
CA GLU A 88 -10.91 4.08 -1.68
C GLU A 88 -12.21 3.28 -1.57
N LEU A 89 -12.39 2.59 -0.44
CA LEU A 89 -13.65 1.94 -0.05
C LEU A 89 -14.27 2.72 1.11
N ILE A 90 -15.46 3.26 0.89
CA ILE A 90 -16.22 3.99 1.90
C ILE A 90 -17.44 3.17 2.27
N PHE A 91 -17.57 2.86 3.56
CA PHE A 91 -18.71 2.10 4.09
C PHE A 91 -19.83 3.03 4.52
N HIS A 92 -20.97 2.95 3.83
CA HIS A 92 -22.17 3.73 4.11
C HIS A 92 -23.26 2.81 4.66
N GLY A 93 -23.18 2.47 5.95
CA GLY A 93 -24.15 1.59 6.60
C GLY A 93 -24.18 0.20 5.96
N THR A 94 -25.17 -0.05 5.09
CA THR A 94 -25.35 -1.32 4.36
C THR A 94 -24.81 -1.29 2.93
N ASN A 95 -24.06 -0.25 2.55
CA ASN A 95 -23.46 -0.13 1.22
C ASN A 95 -21.95 0.09 1.31
N VAL A 96 -21.24 -0.32 0.26
CA VAL A 96 -19.83 0.02 0.00
C VAL A 96 -19.81 0.91 -1.23
N GLU A 97 -19.20 2.08 -1.10
CA GLU A 97 -18.85 2.97 -2.20
C GLU A 97 -17.38 2.78 -2.56
N PHE A 98 -17.12 2.46 -3.83
CA PHE A 98 -15.81 2.52 -4.46
C PHE A 98 -15.63 3.91 -5.01
N LEU A 99 -14.59 4.60 -4.59
CA LEU A 99 -14.32 5.98 -4.97
C LEU A 99 -12.93 6.07 -5.61
N ALA A 100 -12.88 6.49 -6.87
CA ALA A 100 -11.66 6.82 -7.59
C ALA A 100 -11.57 8.35 -7.70
N ILE A 101 -10.44 8.91 -7.29
CA ILE A 101 -10.19 10.35 -7.32
C ILE A 101 -8.82 10.59 -7.93
N GLY A 102 -8.68 11.65 -8.71
CA GLY A 102 -7.39 12.13 -9.16
C GLY A 102 -7.49 13.55 -9.70
N SER A 103 -6.33 14.10 -10.09
CA SER A 103 -6.28 15.41 -10.75
C SER A 103 -5.97 15.23 -12.22
N CYS A 104 -6.86 15.75 -13.06
CA CYS A 104 -6.63 15.84 -14.50
C CYS A 104 -5.42 16.73 -14.79
N VAL A 105 -4.64 16.40 -15.81
CA VAL A 105 -3.56 17.24 -16.35
C VAL A 105 -3.73 17.44 -17.85
N HIS A 106 -3.14 18.52 -18.37
CA HIS A 106 -3.16 18.89 -19.79
C HIS A 106 -1.74 19.13 -20.29
N ARG A 107 -1.49 18.95 -21.60
CA ARG A 107 -0.26 19.45 -22.23
C ARG A 107 -0.25 20.98 -22.21
N GLU A 108 0.90 21.59 -21.93
CA GLU A 108 0.99 23.05 -22.01
C GLU A 108 0.60 23.57 -23.39
N GLY A 109 -0.29 24.56 -23.43
CA GLY A 109 -0.75 25.20 -24.67
C GLY A 109 -1.85 24.47 -25.44
N GLU A 110 -2.25 23.24 -25.07
CA GLU A 110 -3.21 22.46 -25.84
C GLU A 110 -4.23 21.68 -24.97
N LYS A 111 -5.51 21.75 -25.35
CA LYS A 111 -6.51 20.76 -24.93
C LYS A 111 -6.48 19.61 -25.94
N THR A 112 -5.70 18.57 -25.64
CA THR A 112 -5.69 17.36 -26.46
C THR A 112 -7.01 16.59 -26.33
N LYS A 113 -7.39 15.89 -27.40
CA LYS A 113 -8.51 14.92 -27.39
C LYS A 113 -8.04 13.51 -27.04
N HIS A 114 -6.73 13.27 -26.96
CA HIS A 114 -6.20 11.94 -26.71
C HIS A 114 -5.72 11.80 -25.27
N PHE A 115 -6.32 10.84 -24.57
CA PHE A 115 -5.92 10.43 -23.23
C PHE A 115 -4.70 9.51 -23.33
N GLU A 116 -3.61 9.87 -22.68
CA GLU A 116 -2.31 9.20 -22.76
C GLU A 116 -2.04 8.30 -21.55
N PHE A 117 -2.38 8.73 -20.33
CA PHE A 117 -2.02 7.98 -19.13
C PHE A 117 -2.89 8.27 -17.90
N SER A 118 -2.86 7.35 -16.94
CA SER A 118 -3.23 7.61 -15.55
C SER A 118 -2.14 7.05 -14.63
N THR A 119 -1.99 7.59 -13.43
CA THR A 119 -0.91 7.18 -12.51
C THR A 119 -1.35 7.32 -11.05
N SER A 120 -0.93 6.40 -10.18
CA SER A 120 -1.08 6.55 -8.73
C SER A 120 -0.09 7.57 -8.14
N ALA A 121 0.92 7.96 -8.91
CA ALA A 121 1.90 8.97 -8.52
C ALA A 121 1.26 10.36 -8.54
N ASP A 122 1.45 11.13 -7.47
CA ASP A 122 1.16 12.56 -7.45
C ASP A 122 2.08 13.32 -8.42
N GLY A 123 1.91 14.64 -8.56
CA GLY A 123 2.70 15.42 -9.53
C GLY A 123 4.22 15.40 -9.27
N GLN A 124 4.65 15.29 -8.02
CA GLN A 124 6.08 15.22 -7.65
C GLN A 124 6.67 13.84 -7.95
N ALA A 125 5.94 12.78 -7.56
CA ALA A 125 6.34 11.42 -7.81
C ALA A 125 6.30 11.08 -9.30
N LEU A 126 5.35 11.63 -10.07
CA LEU A 126 5.31 11.47 -11.52
C LEU A 126 6.55 12.08 -12.17
N TYR A 127 6.95 13.28 -11.76
CA TYR A 127 8.18 13.91 -12.24
C TYR A 127 9.41 13.02 -12.00
N CYS A 128 9.57 12.50 -10.78
CA CYS A 128 10.67 11.59 -10.46
C CYS A 128 10.64 10.31 -11.32
N GLN A 129 9.44 9.79 -11.62
CA GLN A 129 9.26 8.62 -12.46
C GLN A 129 9.67 8.89 -13.92
N VAL A 130 9.30 10.04 -14.48
CA VAL A 130 9.68 10.44 -15.85
C VAL A 130 11.18 10.68 -15.95
N GLU A 131 11.79 11.33 -14.94
CA GLU A 131 13.25 11.50 -14.82
C GLU A 131 14.01 10.17 -14.79
N CYS A 132 13.36 9.07 -14.39
CA CYS A 132 13.92 7.73 -14.43
C CYS A 132 13.78 7.04 -15.80
N GLY A 133 13.26 7.70 -16.82
CA GLY A 133 12.99 7.12 -18.14
C GLY A 133 11.73 6.24 -18.22
N PHE A 134 10.89 6.21 -17.18
CA PHE A 134 9.63 5.47 -17.20
C PHE A 134 8.52 6.32 -17.80
N THR A 135 7.92 5.82 -18.89
CA THR A 135 6.70 6.41 -19.46
C THR A 135 5.47 5.82 -18.79
N PRO A 136 4.65 6.59 -18.05
CA PRO A 136 3.42 6.07 -17.44
C PRO A 136 2.42 5.65 -18.51
N LYS A 137 1.64 4.61 -18.22
CA LYS A 137 0.56 4.09 -19.09
C LYS A 137 -0.78 4.11 -18.38
N GLN A 138 -0.85 3.50 -17.19
CA GLN A 138 -2.11 3.37 -16.49
C GLN A 138 -1.93 3.18 -14.99
N PHE A 139 -2.84 3.76 -14.22
CA PHE A 139 -3.14 3.33 -12.86
C PHE A 139 -3.63 1.89 -12.90
N VAL A 140 -3.01 1.03 -12.09
CA VAL A 140 -3.35 -0.39 -11.99
C VAL A 140 -3.46 -0.81 -10.54
N PHE A 141 -4.24 -1.85 -10.28
CA PHE A 141 -4.40 -2.41 -8.95
C PHE A 141 -4.54 -3.93 -8.96
N GLY A 142 -4.17 -4.55 -7.85
CA GLY A 142 -4.32 -5.98 -7.63
C GLY A 142 -4.92 -6.20 -6.26
N ASN A 143 -6.16 -6.66 -6.19
CA ASN A 143 -6.86 -6.91 -4.93
C ASN A 143 -7.13 -8.40 -4.72
N VAL A 144 -7.16 -8.80 -3.45
CA VAL A 144 -7.56 -10.14 -2.99
C VAL A 144 -8.40 -9.97 -1.73
N ALA A 145 -9.67 -10.38 -1.78
CA ALA A 145 -10.47 -10.56 -0.58
C ALA A 145 -10.19 -11.95 -0.02
N TYR A 146 -9.79 -12.06 1.24
CA TYR A 146 -9.39 -13.32 1.84
C TYR A 146 -9.88 -13.48 3.27
N SER A 147 -10.07 -14.74 3.66
CA SER A 147 -10.40 -15.13 5.02
C SER A 147 -9.22 -15.85 5.65
N ILE A 148 -8.92 -15.52 6.91
CA ILE A 148 -7.85 -16.16 7.68
C ILE A 148 -8.36 -17.50 8.29
N GLY A 149 -9.66 -17.81 8.20
CA GLY A 149 -10.23 -19.07 8.72
C GLY A 149 -10.31 -19.18 10.25
N VAL A 150 -10.15 -18.05 10.95
CA VAL A 150 -10.01 -17.91 12.41
C VAL A 150 -11.30 -18.27 13.17
N GLY A 151 -12.46 -18.22 12.53
CA GLY A 151 -13.78 -18.31 13.18
C GLY A 151 -14.38 -19.70 13.40
N GLY A 152 -13.71 -20.81 13.04
CA GLY A 152 -14.26 -22.14 13.38
C GLY A 152 -13.71 -23.39 12.66
N GLY A 153 -12.89 -23.26 11.61
CA GLY A 153 -12.33 -24.42 10.90
C GLY A 153 -10.84 -24.64 11.16
N LEU A 154 -10.05 -23.60 10.90
CA LEU A 154 -8.58 -23.65 10.92
C LEU A 154 -8.04 -23.55 12.34
N LEU A 155 -8.37 -22.49 13.09
CA LEU A 155 -8.01 -22.34 14.51
C LEU A 155 -8.74 -23.31 15.44
N GLY A 156 -9.90 -23.82 15.01
CA GLY A 156 -10.68 -24.82 15.76
C GLY A 156 -10.13 -26.24 15.64
N SER A 157 -9.61 -26.61 14.46
CA SER A 157 -8.97 -27.93 14.24
C SER A 157 -7.46 -27.90 14.57
N LEU A 158 -6.77 -26.80 14.30
CA LEU A 158 -5.46 -26.48 14.87
C LEU A 158 -5.68 -25.89 16.27
N LYS A 159 -6.05 -26.75 17.22
CA LYS A 159 -5.52 -26.58 18.58
C LYS A 159 -4.00 -26.67 18.42
N SER A 160 -3.31 -25.55 18.14
CA SER A 160 -1.86 -25.50 18.08
C SER A 160 -1.34 -25.73 19.50
N LEU A 161 -1.26 -26.99 19.90
CA LEU A 161 -0.60 -27.41 21.11
C LEU A 161 0.93 -27.22 20.94
N ALA A 162 1.40 -27.21 19.69
CA ALA A 162 2.81 -27.06 19.33
C ALA A 162 3.21 -25.59 19.12
N ARG A 163 4.33 -25.22 19.75
CA ARG A 163 5.07 -23.98 19.47
C ARG A 163 5.75 -24.09 18.09
N GLY A 164 5.84 -22.97 17.38
CA GLY A 164 6.57 -22.85 16.12
C GLY A 164 5.70 -22.35 14.97
N GLU A 165 6.20 -22.52 13.75
CA GLU A 165 5.53 -22.04 12.54
C GLU A 165 4.21 -22.78 12.27
N ILE A 166 3.13 -22.02 12.09
CA ILE A 166 1.86 -22.49 11.55
C ILE A 166 1.95 -22.42 10.02
N LYS A 167 2.55 -23.43 9.41
CA LYS A 167 2.82 -23.49 7.95
C LYS A 167 1.60 -23.19 7.08
N GLU A 168 0.42 -23.66 7.49
CA GLU A 168 -0.82 -23.41 6.74
C GLU A 168 -1.19 -21.93 6.71
N PHE A 169 -1.03 -21.22 7.83
CA PHE A 169 -1.24 -19.77 7.89
C PHE A 169 -0.16 -19.04 7.12
N SER A 170 1.13 -19.35 7.35
CA SER A 170 2.23 -18.79 6.55
C SER A 170 1.93 -18.89 5.06
N ARG A 171 1.50 -20.09 4.60
CA ARG A 171 1.15 -20.34 3.21
C ARG A 171 -0.01 -19.47 2.73
N ILE A 172 -1.13 -19.40 3.44
CA ILE A 172 -2.30 -18.59 3.06
C ILE A 172 -1.93 -17.12 2.91
N PHE A 173 -1.22 -16.57 3.89
CA PHE A 173 -0.80 -15.18 3.88
C PHE A 173 0.23 -14.89 2.80
N ASN A 174 1.13 -15.83 2.51
CA ASN A 174 2.12 -15.69 1.44
C ASN A 174 1.45 -15.77 0.05
N GLU A 175 0.62 -16.78 -0.19
CA GLU A 175 -0.15 -16.95 -1.43
C GLU A 175 -1.03 -15.74 -1.73
N THR A 176 -1.73 -15.21 -0.72
CA THR A 176 -2.59 -14.01 -0.87
C THR A 176 -1.78 -12.80 -1.35
N ARG A 177 -0.58 -12.58 -0.78
CA ARG A 177 0.29 -11.45 -1.14
C ARG A 177 0.88 -11.59 -2.54
N HIS A 178 1.37 -12.77 -2.89
CA HIS A 178 1.86 -13.02 -4.25
C HIS A 178 0.73 -12.95 -5.29
N LEU A 179 -0.49 -13.34 -4.94
CA LEU A 179 -1.63 -13.25 -5.84
C LEU A 179 -2.02 -11.79 -6.14
N ALA A 180 -2.04 -10.92 -5.11
CA ALA A 180 -2.26 -9.49 -5.31
C ALA A 180 -1.20 -8.88 -6.25
N LEU A 181 0.06 -9.26 -6.06
CA LEU A 181 1.18 -8.84 -6.91
C LEU A 181 1.08 -9.37 -8.35
N GLN A 182 0.65 -10.63 -8.52
CA GLN A 182 0.41 -11.19 -9.85
C GLN A 182 -0.71 -10.45 -10.59
N ARG A 183 -1.79 -10.07 -9.89
CA ARG A 183 -2.92 -9.35 -10.49
C ARG A 183 -2.54 -7.97 -11.00
N ILE A 184 -1.87 -7.16 -10.18
CA ILE A 184 -1.43 -5.83 -10.61
C ILE A 184 -0.42 -5.92 -11.77
N LYS A 185 0.44 -6.95 -11.81
CA LYS A 185 1.33 -7.23 -12.95
C LYS A 185 0.57 -7.66 -14.20
N SER A 186 -0.53 -8.42 -14.07
CA SER A 186 -1.39 -8.78 -15.21
C SER A 186 -2.04 -7.55 -15.82
N GLU A 187 -2.60 -6.66 -15.01
CA GLU A 187 -3.18 -5.40 -15.51
C GLU A 187 -2.15 -4.56 -16.26
N ALA A 188 -0.92 -4.48 -15.72
CA ALA A 188 0.16 -3.76 -16.39
C ALA A 188 0.53 -4.37 -17.75
N ARG A 189 0.61 -5.71 -17.82
CA ARG A 189 0.85 -6.41 -19.09
C ARG A 189 -0.28 -6.15 -20.10
N GLU A 190 -1.53 -6.14 -19.66
CA GLU A 190 -2.70 -5.92 -20.52
C GLU A 190 -2.68 -4.53 -21.20
N VAL A 191 -2.06 -3.54 -20.55
CA VAL A 191 -1.87 -2.19 -21.12
C VAL A 191 -0.52 -2.01 -21.82
N GLY A 192 0.23 -3.09 -22.05
CA GLY A 192 1.53 -3.07 -22.73
C GLY A 192 2.66 -2.42 -21.93
N ALA A 193 2.54 -2.35 -20.60
CA ALA A 193 3.61 -1.91 -19.72
C ALA A 193 4.58 -3.07 -19.43
N ASN A 194 5.85 -2.73 -19.18
CA ASN A 194 6.88 -3.68 -18.72
C ASN A 194 7.29 -3.46 -17.26
N ALA A 195 6.62 -2.54 -16.57
CA ALA A 195 6.86 -2.23 -15.16
C ALA A 195 5.58 -1.81 -14.43
N VAL A 196 5.55 -2.06 -13.12
CA VAL A 196 4.66 -1.42 -12.16
C VAL A 196 5.51 -0.77 -11.08
N VAL A 197 5.51 0.56 -11.02
CA VAL A 197 6.35 1.33 -10.10
C VAL A 197 5.49 2.05 -9.05
N GLY A 198 6.11 2.42 -7.93
CA GLY A 198 5.44 3.14 -6.85
C GLY A 198 4.34 2.33 -6.17
N ILE A 199 4.50 1.01 -6.05
CA ILE A 199 3.47 0.14 -5.48
C ILE A 199 3.21 0.50 -4.01
N LYS A 200 1.97 0.85 -3.69
CA LYS A 200 1.48 1.00 -2.32
C LYS A 200 0.60 -0.21 -1.98
N THR A 201 0.91 -0.87 -0.86
CA THR A 201 0.17 -2.03 -0.37
C THR A 201 -0.64 -1.67 0.86
N SER A 202 -1.93 -2.01 0.85
CA SER A 202 -2.86 -1.78 1.95
C SER A 202 -3.63 -3.04 2.31
N ILE A 203 -3.96 -3.19 3.59
CA ILE A 203 -4.86 -4.25 4.09
C ILE A 203 -6.06 -3.54 4.71
N LEU A 204 -7.25 -3.76 4.15
CA LEU A 204 -8.50 -3.12 4.54
C LEU A 204 -9.42 -4.13 5.23
N PRO A 205 -10.09 -3.78 6.33
CA PRO A 205 -11.08 -4.65 6.95
C PRO A 205 -12.32 -4.79 6.06
N LEU A 206 -12.83 -6.02 5.90
CA LEU A 206 -14.04 -6.32 5.13
C LEU A 206 -14.95 -7.28 5.91
N GLY A 207 -15.61 -6.76 6.94
CA GLY A 207 -16.43 -7.59 7.84
C GLY A 207 -15.58 -8.63 8.56
N SER A 208 -15.84 -9.92 8.34
CA SER A 208 -15.04 -11.03 8.88
C SER A 208 -13.83 -11.42 8.01
N MET A 209 -13.67 -10.76 6.86
CA MET A 209 -12.59 -10.94 5.89
C MET A 209 -11.67 -9.72 5.89
N GLN A 210 -10.59 -9.81 5.13
CA GLN A 210 -9.72 -8.69 4.81
C GLN A 210 -9.60 -8.55 3.30
N GLU A 211 -9.44 -7.33 2.81
CA GLU A 211 -8.98 -7.08 1.45
C GLU A 211 -7.51 -6.68 1.51
N MET A 212 -6.65 -7.39 0.82
CA MET A 212 -5.35 -6.88 0.45
C MET A 212 -5.45 -6.20 -0.91
N VAL A 213 -4.93 -4.99 -1.04
CA VAL A 213 -4.87 -4.26 -2.30
C VAL A 213 -3.47 -3.69 -2.52
N MET A 214 -2.95 -3.88 -3.71
CA MET A 214 -1.78 -3.17 -4.23
C MET A 214 -2.26 -2.19 -5.29
N ILE A 215 -1.78 -0.95 -5.24
CA ILE A 215 -1.99 0.06 -6.30
C ILE A 215 -0.64 0.56 -6.80
N GLY A 216 -0.54 0.95 -8.06
CA GLY A 216 0.70 1.45 -8.65
C GLY A 216 0.49 2.02 -10.05
N THR A 217 1.62 2.36 -10.69
CA THR A 217 1.61 2.89 -12.05
C THR A 217 2.25 1.91 -13.02
N ALA A 218 1.43 1.32 -13.89
CA ALA A 218 1.89 0.57 -15.04
C ALA A 218 2.65 1.51 -15.98
N SER A 219 3.89 1.18 -16.28
CA SER A 219 4.84 2.04 -17.00
C SER A 219 5.69 1.25 -17.98
N HIS A 220 6.22 1.94 -18.98
CA HIS A 220 7.17 1.38 -19.92
C HIS A 220 8.55 2.03 -19.76
N HIS A 221 9.60 1.21 -19.64
CA HIS A 221 10.99 1.67 -19.69
C HIS A 221 11.73 1.00 -20.87
N PRO A 222 12.40 1.76 -21.75
CA PRO A 222 12.98 1.22 -22.99
C PRO A 222 14.19 0.30 -22.78
N LEU A 223 14.95 0.48 -21.68
CA LEU A 223 16.10 -0.40 -21.38
C LEU A 223 15.72 -1.71 -20.69
N LEU A 224 14.44 -1.90 -20.32
CA LEU A 224 14.00 -3.18 -19.78
C LEU A 224 13.87 -4.20 -20.92
N PRO A 225 14.48 -5.40 -20.80
CA PRO A 225 14.33 -6.46 -21.79
C PRO A 225 12.88 -6.83 -22.08
N GLU A 226 12.59 -7.25 -23.32
CA GLU A 226 11.23 -7.59 -23.79
C GLU A 226 10.53 -8.68 -22.95
N VAL A 227 11.27 -9.54 -22.26
CA VAL A 227 10.68 -10.53 -21.33
C VAL A 227 9.79 -9.87 -20.27
N TYR A 228 10.09 -8.63 -19.89
CA TYR A 228 9.29 -7.86 -18.92
C TYR A 228 7.97 -7.35 -19.51
N LEU A 229 7.75 -7.39 -20.84
CA LEU A 229 6.41 -7.18 -21.39
C LEU A 229 5.45 -8.32 -21.02
N GLN A 230 5.96 -9.55 -20.84
CA GLN A 230 5.14 -10.70 -20.43
C GLN A 230 5.06 -10.86 -18.91
N ASN A 231 6.07 -10.38 -18.19
CA ASN A 231 6.13 -10.43 -16.73
C ASN A 231 6.70 -9.11 -16.19
N PRO A 232 5.90 -8.04 -16.12
CA PRO A 232 6.37 -6.70 -15.73
C PRO A 232 7.18 -6.70 -14.44
N ILE A 233 8.24 -5.88 -14.37
CA ILE A 233 8.90 -5.63 -13.08
C ILE A 233 7.89 -5.02 -12.10
N ALA A 234 8.14 -5.16 -10.80
CA ALA A 234 7.33 -4.54 -9.77
C ALA A 234 8.23 -3.92 -8.71
N SER A 235 7.83 -2.78 -8.14
CA SER A 235 8.62 -2.08 -7.12
C SER A 235 7.73 -1.33 -6.15
N ASP A 236 8.01 -1.47 -4.85
CA ASP A 236 7.41 -0.64 -3.78
C ASP A 236 8.25 0.59 -3.42
N LEU A 237 9.39 0.80 -4.09
CA LEU A 237 10.18 2.02 -3.92
C LEU A 237 9.33 3.22 -4.25
N THR A 238 9.49 4.30 -3.47
CA THR A 238 8.95 5.59 -3.89
C THR A 238 9.66 6.04 -5.17
N ASN A 239 9.04 6.90 -5.97
CA ASN A 239 9.65 7.33 -7.23
C ASN A 239 10.95 8.13 -6.99
N GLU A 240 11.08 8.79 -5.84
CA GLU A 240 12.29 9.47 -5.38
C GLU A 240 13.40 8.47 -5.00
N GLU A 241 13.07 7.37 -4.30
CA GLU A 241 14.02 6.30 -4.01
C GLU A 241 14.48 5.60 -5.29
N MET A 242 13.53 5.33 -6.20
CA MET A 242 13.81 4.76 -7.52
C MET A 242 14.76 5.64 -8.33
N TRP A 243 14.57 6.96 -8.32
CA TRP A 243 15.47 7.92 -8.95
C TRP A 243 16.90 7.79 -8.43
N ASN A 244 17.08 7.70 -7.11
CA ASN A 244 18.40 7.54 -6.51
C ASN A 244 19.08 6.24 -6.97
N LEU A 245 18.35 5.13 -7.02
CA LEU A 245 18.93 3.85 -7.46
C LEU A 245 19.30 3.84 -8.94
N ILE A 246 18.44 4.39 -9.80
CA ILE A 246 18.71 4.47 -11.23
C ILE A 246 19.89 5.40 -11.52
N ASN A 247 20.00 6.51 -10.78
CA ASN A 247 21.16 7.39 -10.86
C ASN A 247 22.47 6.68 -10.43
N GLN A 248 22.39 5.64 -9.59
CA GLN A 248 23.51 4.76 -9.23
C GLN A 248 23.66 3.53 -10.14
N GLY A 249 22.88 3.42 -11.23
CA GLY A 249 22.95 2.31 -12.17
C GLY A 249 22.26 1.02 -11.70
N TYR A 250 21.26 1.12 -10.82
CA TYR A 250 20.41 0.00 -10.39
C TYR A 250 18.97 0.17 -10.87
N MET A 251 18.42 -0.89 -11.46
CA MET A 251 17.04 -0.98 -11.89
C MET A 251 16.24 -1.87 -10.93
N PRO A 252 15.05 -1.46 -10.44
CA PRO A 252 14.16 -2.38 -9.74
C PRO A 252 13.73 -3.53 -10.66
N VAL A 253 13.59 -4.73 -10.11
CA VAL A 253 13.17 -5.90 -10.90
C VAL A 253 11.96 -6.62 -10.31
N GLN A 254 11.81 -6.64 -8.99
CA GLN A 254 10.70 -7.38 -8.37
C GLN A 254 10.42 -6.89 -6.95
N LEU A 255 9.15 -6.63 -6.65
CA LEU A 255 8.64 -6.51 -5.28
C LEU A 255 8.69 -7.91 -4.66
N VAL A 256 9.43 -8.05 -3.56
CA VAL A 256 9.63 -9.31 -2.85
C VAL A 256 8.98 -9.26 -1.48
N LEU A 257 8.35 -10.36 -1.10
CA LEU A 257 7.52 -10.47 0.09
C LEU A 257 7.86 -11.77 0.81
N GLY A 258 8.04 -11.69 2.12
CA GLY A 258 8.27 -12.86 2.96
C GLY A 258 7.34 -12.82 4.16
N VAL A 259 6.55 -13.87 4.35
CA VAL A 259 5.65 -14.00 5.49
C VAL A 259 5.93 -15.28 6.25
N SER A 260 5.84 -15.20 7.57
CA SER A 260 5.78 -16.37 8.42
C SER A 260 4.82 -16.14 9.59
N VAL A 261 4.08 -17.18 9.98
CA VAL A 261 3.10 -17.12 11.07
C VAL A 261 3.48 -18.14 12.13
N TYR A 262 3.60 -17.71 13.38
CA TYR A 262 4.11 -18.53 14.47
C TYR A 262 3.17 -18.51 15.68
N SER A 263 3.07 -19.64 16.39
CA SER A 263 2.30 -19.79 17.61
C SER A 263 3.18 -20.08 18.82
N LEU A 264 2.82 -19.50 19.95
CA LEU A 264 3.39 -19.82 21.26
C LEU A 264 2.88 -21.16 21.85
N GLY A 265 1.86 -21.79 21.24
CA GLY A 265 1.29 -23.07 21.69
C GLY A 265 0.37 -22.99 22.91
N LEU A 266 -0.14 -24.13 23.41
CA LEU A 266 -1.04 -24.20 24.59
C LEU A 266 -0.33 -23.91 25.92
N LEU A 267 1.00 -24.01 25.97
CA LEU A 267 1.77 -23.43 27.08
C LEU A 267 1.71 -21.89 27.07
N GLY A 268 1.12 -21.29 26.03
CA GLY A 268 0.69 -19.90 25.91
C GLY A 268 -0.81 -19.68 26.16
N GLY A 269 -1.53 -20.64 26.76
CA GLY A 269 -2.86 -20.47 27.40
C GLY A 269 -2.80 -19.58 28.65
N ILE A 270 -2.06 -18.48 28.52
CA ILE A 270 -1.49 -17.62 29.54
C ILE A 270 -2.06 -16.20 29.37
N SER A 271 -3.30 -16.09 28.88
CA SER A 271 -4.09 -14.87 29.13
C SER A 271 -4.16 -14.54 30.64
N SER A 272 -3.86 -15.51 31.51
CA SER A 272 -3.71 -15.39 32.97
C SER A 272 -2.26 -15.22 33.51
N PHE A 273 -1.18 -15.48 32.76
CA PHE A 273 0.21 -15.25 33.25
C PHE A 273 0.73 -13.86 32.86
N PHE A 274 0.38 -13.36 31.67
CA PHE A 274 0.77 -12.02 31.20
C PHE A 274 0.07 -10.87 31.92
N LYS A 275 -1.07 -11.13 32.57
CA LYS A 275 -1.81 -10.09 33.27
C LYS A 275 -1.25 -9.72 34.65
N SER A 276 -0.30 -10.47 35.22
CA SER A 276 0.05 -10.22 36.63
C SER A 276 1.53 -10.07 36.99
N PHE A 277 2.56 -10.57 36.27
CA PHE A 277 3.88 -10.67 36.96
C PHE A 277 5.19 -10.64 36.13
N VAL A 278 5.34 -9.90 35.03
CA VAL A 278 6.67 -9.79 34.39
C VAL A 278 7.08 -8.35 34.08
N ARG A 279 7.93 -7.81 34.97
CA ARG A 279 8.79 -6.66 34.71
C ARG A 279 10.07 -7.23 34.07
N GLY A 280 10.11 -7.39 32.74
CA GLY A 280 11.25 -7.99 32.04
C GLY A 280 10.93 -8.51 30.63
N GLU A 281 11.96 -8.99 29.94
CA GLU A 281 11.86 -9.57 28.59
C GLU A 281 11.13 -10.93 28.60
N ILE A 282 10.23 -11.13 27.66
CA ILE A 282 9.54 -12.42 27.42
C ILE A 282 10.38 -13.21 26.42
N ARG A 283 11.39 -13.94 26.92
CA ARG A 283 12.39 -14.64 26.09
C ARG A 283 11.78 -15.54 25.02
N GLU A 284 10.65 -16.18 25.31
CA GLU A 284 9.95 -17.06 24.38
C GLU A 284 9.37 -16.29 23.19
N LEU A 285 8.72 -15.15 23.46
CA LEU A 285 8.19 -14.27 22.42
C LEU A 285 9.34 -13.65 21.60
N THR A 286 10.41 -13.21 22.27
CA THR A 286 11.62 -12.72 21.60
C THR A 286 12.16 -13.77 20.62
N THR A 287 12.37 -15.00 21.09
CA THR A 287 12.90 -16.10 20.28
C THR A 287 11.99 -16.40 19.09
N LEU A 288 10.68 -16.42 19.31
CA LEU A 288 9.69 -16.69 18.27
C LEU A 288 9.68 -15.60 17.18
N ILE A 289 9.81 -14.32 17.55
CA ILE A 289 9.95 -13.23 16.57
C ILE A 289 11.24 -13.39 15.76
N TYR A 290 12.35 -13.80 16.39
CA TYR A 290 13.61 -14.07 15.68
C TYR A 290 13.48 -15.22 14.67
N GLU A 291 12.86 -16.33 15.06
CA GLU A 291 12.58 -17.48 14.20
C GLU A 291 11.67 -17.07 13.02
N ALA A 292 10.58 -16.35 13.31
CA ALA A 292 9.65 -15.86 12.29
C ALA A 292 10.34 -14.93 11.28
N ARG A 293 11.17 -14.00 11.79
CA ARG A 293 11.96 -13.10 10.95
C ARG A 293 12.94 -13.84 10.06
N GLU A 294 13.67 -14.80 10.62
CA GLU A 294 14.65 -15.58 9.86
C GLU A 294 13.99 -16.28 8.67
N GLU A 295 12.83 -16.89 8.89
CA GLU A 295 12.09 -17.60 7.84
C GLU A 295 11.52 -16.65 6.78
N ALA A 296 10.95 -15.52 7.19
CA ALA A 296 10.47 -14.51 6.25
C ALA A 296 11.59 -13.94 5.35
N LEU A 297 12.79 -13.73 5.91
CA LEU A 297 13.95 -13.25 5.15
C LEU A 297 14.51 -14.31 4.20
N LYS A 298 14.39 -15.62 4.52
CA LYS A 298 14.74 -16.69 3.58
C LYS A 298 13.85 -16.66 2.34
N HIS A 299 12.54 -16.49 2.50
CA HIS A 299 11.61 -16.35 1.37
C HIS A 299 11.99 -15.17 0.46
N ILE A 300 12.31 -14.01 1.04
CA ILE A 300 12.78 -12.84 0.28
C ILE A 300 14.07 -13.14 -0.48
N ALA A 301 15.04 -13.81 0.15
CA ALA A 301 16.30 -14.16 -0.49
C ALA A 301 16.10 -15.17 -1.64
N GLU A 302 15.15 -16.09 -1.51
CA GLU A 302 14.75 -17.01 -2.58
C GLU A 302 14.08 -16.29 -3.75
N ASP A 303 13.16 -15.37 -3.47
CA ASP A 303 12.53 -14.52 -4.48
C ASP A 303 13.56 -13.70 -5.27
N ALA A 304 14.47 -13.03 -4.55
CA ALA A 304 15.53 -12.24 -5.16
C ALA A 304 16.45 -13.10 -6.05
N ARG A 305 16.79 -14.32 -5.60
CA ARG A 305 17.57 -15.27 -6.41
C ARG A 305 16.79 -15.72 -7.65
N ARG A 306 15.48 -15.99 -7.52
CA ARG A 306 14.62 -16.42 -8.63
C ARG A 306 14.48 -15.35 -9.72
N CYS A 307 14.44 -14.07 -9.34
CA CYS A 307 14.39 -12.96 -10.30
C CYS A 307 15.78 -12.49 -10.77
N GLY A 308 16.87 -13.09 -10.28
CA GLY A 308 18.24 -12.75 -10.68
C GLY A 308 18.67 -11.34 -10.24
N ALA A 309 18.17 -10.89 -9.09
CA ALA A 309 18.55 -9.64 -8.48
C ALA A 309 19.90 -9.74 -7.77
N ASP A 310 20.63 -8.62 -7.71
CA ASP A 310 21.90 -8.52 -7.00
C ASP A 310 21.69 -8.21 -5.52
N GLN A 311 20.65 -7.43 -5.21
CA GLN A 311 20.36 -6.93 -3.86
C GLN A 311 18.86 -6.81 -3.62
N VAL A 312 18.46 -6.78 -2.34
CA VAL A 312 17.12 -6.36 -1.91
C VAL A 312 17.28 -5.12 -1.05
N VAL A 313 16.56 -4.05 -1.40
CA VAL A 313 16.66 -2.75 -0.76
C VAL A 313 15.32 -2.28 -0.22
N GLY A 314 15.36 -1.32 0.70
CA GLY A 314 14.16 -0.72 1.27
C GLY A 314 13.27 -1.73 1.99
N ILE A 315 13.85 -2.73 2.68
CA ILE A 315 13.06 -3.72 3.44
C ILE A 315 12.33 -3.01 4.59
N LYS A 316 11.00 -3.17 4.62
CA LYS A 316 10.15 -2.83 5.75
C LYS A 316 9.66 -4.11 6.41
N THR A 317 9.63 -4.12 7.74
CA THR A 317 9.21 -5.30 8.53
C THR A 317 8.07 -4.95 9.47
N TYR A 318 7.10 -5.85 9.57
CA TYR A 318 5.92 -5.69 10.39
C TYR A 318 5.69 -6.94 11.23
N VAL A 319 5.26 -6.75 12.48
CA VAL A 319 4.82 -7.82 13.37
C VAL A 319 3.36 -7.58 13.73
N TYR A 320 2.49 -8.50 13.34
CA TYR A 320 1.06 -8.44 13.67
C TYR A 320 0.73 -9.46 14.74
N ASN A 321 -0.04 -9.04 15.75
CA ASN A 321 -0.62 -9.94 16.73
C ASN A 321 -1.98 -10.41 16.22
N LEU A 322 -2.11 -11.70 15.93
CA LEU A 322 -3.34 -12.31 15.42
C LEU A 322 -4.26 -12.81 16.55
N GLY A 323 -3.86 -12.61 17.80
CA GLY A 323 -4.56 -13.12 18.98
C GLY A 323 -4.15 -14.56 19.34
N GLY A 324 -4.53 -15.02 20.53
CA GLY A 324 -4.31 -16.41 20.95
C GLY A 324 -2.83 -16.84 21.05
N GLY A 325 -1.90 -15.89 21.16
CA GLY A 325 -0.46 -16.19 21.15
C GLY A 325 0.11 -16.47 19.76
N ILE A 326 -0.61 -16.06 18.71
CA ILE A 326 -0.18 -16.17 17.31
C ILE A 326 0.30 -14.80 16.83
N ILE A 327 1.44 -14.79 16.16
CA ILE A 327 1.96 -13.61 15.47
C ILE A 327 2.24 -13.90 14.01
N GLU A 328 2.15 -12.86 13.18
CA GLU A 328 2.64 -12.83 11.81
C GLU A 328 3.87 -11.91 11.75
N PHE A 329 4.93 -12.38 11.09
CA PHE A 329 6.04 -11.55 10.67
C PHE A 329 5.98 -11.37 9.15
N LEU A 330 5.92 -10.12 8.71
CA LEU A 330 5.96 -9.73 7.29
C LEU A 330 7.24 -8.93 7.04
N ALA A 331 7.95 -9.28 5.97
CA ALA A 331 8.96 -8.44 5.35
C ALA A 331 8.57 -8.15 3.89
N ILE A 332 8.79 -6.92 3.45
CA ILE A 332 8.50 -6.44 2.10
C ILE A 332 9.62 -5.51 1.65
N GLY A 333 10.05 -5.60 0.39
CA GLY A 333 11.01 -4.66 -0.19
C GLY A 333 11.17 -4.88 -1.69
N THR A 334 12.13 -4.21 -2.30
CA THR A 334 12.36 -4.31 -3.74
C THR A 334 13.70 -4.94 -4.04
N ALA A 335 13.67 -6.02 -4.82
CA ALA A 335 14.85 -6.62 -5.42
C ALA A 335 15.31 -5.77 -6.61
N VAL A 336 16.61 -5.49 -6.69
CA VAL A 336 17.24 -4.60 -7.67
C VAL A 336 18.40 -5.28 -8.38
N LYS A 337 18.63 -4.88 -9.61
CA LYS A 337 19.69 -5.40 -10.47
C LYS A 337 20.54 -4.26 -11.00
N GLN A 338 21.86 -4.43 -10.99
CA GLN A 338 22.77 -3.50 -11.60
C GLN A 338 22.57 -3.54 -13.12
N MET A 339 22.31 -2.38 -13.70
CA MET A 339 22.18 -2.17 -15.14
C MET A 339 23.01 -0.93 -15.48
N PRO A 340 24.31 -1.08 -15.82
CA PRO A 340 25.25 0.04 -15.91
C PRO A 340 24.82 1.17 -16.85
N ASP A 341 23.96 0.89 -17.83
CA ASP A 341 23.47 1.85 -18.82
C ASP A 341 22.23 2.64 -18.36
N VAL A 342 21.59 2.27 -17.24
CA VAL A 342 20.45 3.03 -16.72
C VAL A 342 20.94 4.27 -15.99
N ARG A 343 20.35 5.42 -16.31
CA ARG A 343 20.66 6.73 -15.72
C ARG A 343 19.37 7.54 -15.64
N THR A 344 19.36 8.52 -14.75
CA THR A 344 18.31 9.53 -14.71
C THR A 344 18.60 10.63 -15.73
N GLU A 345 17.57 11.34 -16.17
CA GLU A 345 17.69 12.47 -17.09
C GLU A 345 18.51 13.61 -16.48
N SER A 346 18.22 13.96 -15.22
CA SER A 346 18.99 14.96 -14.47
C SER A 346 19.99 14.31 -13.50
N GLU A 347 21.09 15.01 -13.20
CA GLU A 347 22.07 14.60 -12.18
C GLU A 347 21.56 14.80 -10.75
N ASN A 348 20.64 15.74 -10.54
CA ASN A 348 20.06 16.08 -9.24
C ASN A 348 18.55 16.29 -9.36
N LEU A 349 17.79 15.77 -8.40
CA LEU A 349 16.38 16.13 -8.25
C LEU A 349 16.22 17.59 -7.83
N ILE A 350 15.23 18.25 -8.41
CA ILE A 350 14.80 19.57 -7.96
C ILE A 350 14.24 19.50 -6.53
N PRO A 351 14.45 20.53 -5.68
CA PRO A 351 13.92 20.54 -4.31
C PRO A 351 12.40 20.35 -4.25
N GLN A 352 11.66 20.89 -5.22
CA GLN A 352 10.20 20.78 -5.28
C GLN A 352 9.72 19.34 -5.42
N ALA A 353 10.55 18.43 -5.94
CA ALA A 353 10.19 17.03 -6.06
C ALA A 353 10.18 16.32 -4.69
N ILE A 354 10.94 16.81 -3.71
CA ILE A 354 11.11 16.14 -2.40
C ILE A 354 10.48 16.90 -1.22
N ILE A 355 10.09 18.16 -1.41
CA ILE A 355 9.38 18.94 -0.40
C ILE A 355 8.01 18.32 -0.17
N ARG A 356 7.70 17.98 1.08
CA ARG A 356 6.38 17.46 1.45
C ARG A 356 5.43 18.61 1.73
N ASP A 357 4.23 18.52 1.18
CA ASP A 357 3.15 19.42 1.50
C ASP A 357 2.72 19.27 2.96
N GLN A 358 2.24 20.37 3.54
CA GLN A 358 1.78 20.44 4.92
C GLN A 358 0.28 20.67 4.97
N ASP A 359 -0.41 19.93 5.83
CA ASP A 359 -1.82 20.18 6.08
C ASP A 359 -2.00 21.51 6.79
N THR A 360 -2.89 22.33 6.22
CA THR A 360 -3.28 23.62 6.81
C THR A 360 -4.63 23.54 7.50
N PHE A 361 -5.43 22.52 7.20
CA PHE A 361 -6.70 22.23 7.85
C PHE A 361 -6.54 21.04 8.79
N ILE A 362 -6.62 21.30 10.09
CA ILE A 362 -6.49 20.29 11.14
C ILE A 362 -7.78 20.28 11.94
N ASN A 363 -8.57 19.22 11.81
CA ASN A 363 -9.77 19.04 12.63
C ASN A 363 -9.45 18.17 13.86
N THR A 364 -8.97 18.81 14.93
CA THR A 364 -8.70 18.11 16.20
C THR A 364 -9.95 17.81 17.03
N ALA A 365 -11.12 18.32 16.60
CA ALA A 365 -12.39 18.11 17.31
C ALA A 365 -13.09 16.82 16.88
N ASP A 366 -12.67 16.21 15.76
CA ASP A 366 -13.26 14.97 15.29
C ASP A 366 -12.73 13.78 16.09
N THR A 367 -13.61 13.20 16.90
CA THR A 367 -13.43 11.87 17.51
C THR A 367 -14.03 10.77 16.64
N THR A 368 -14.55 11.15 15.46
CA THR A 368 -15.14 10.29 14.44
C THR A 368 -14.44 10.43 13.09
N SER A 369 -14.64 9.40 12.26
CA SER A 369 -13.91 9.07 11.04
C SER A 369 -14.07 10.04 9.86
N ALA A 370 -13.72 11.32 10.02
CA ALA A 370 -13.50 12.18 8.85
C ALA A 370 -12.22 11.73 8.13
N VAL A 371 -12.37 11.03 7.01
CA VAL A 371 -11.26 10.61 6.16
C VAL A 371 -11.00 11.72 5.14
N SER A 372 -9.80 12.32 5.17
CA SER A 372 -9.36 13.20 4.10
C SER A 372 -9.20 12.36 2.83
N LEU A 373 -10.01 12.66 1.81
CA LEU A 373 -9.96 11.97 0.52
C LEU A 373 -8.70 12.28 -0.29
N ASN A 374 -7.96 13.33 0.10
CA ASN A 374 -6.71 13.76 -0.53
C ASN A 374 -5.48 13.23 0.21
N GLN A 375 -5.64 12.44 1.28
CA GLN A 375 -4.52 11.85 2.00
C GLN A 375 -4.52 10.33 1.90
N PRO A 376 -3.37 9.69 1.63
CA PRO A 376 -3.23 8.27 1.89
C PRO A 376 -3.40 8.03 3.40
N THR A 377 -4.11 6.97 3.76
CA THR A 377 -4.65 6.61 5.09
C THR A 377 -3.64 6.46 6.26
N ASN A 378 -2.38 6.90 6.12
CA ASN A 378 -1.31 6.69 7.10
C ASN A 378 -0.74 7.95 7.76
N SER A 379 -1.34 9.13 7.62
CA SER A 379 -0.91 10.35 8.33
C SER A 379 -1.51 10.47 9.75
N SER A 380 -1.48 9.40 10.56
CA SER A 380 -1.72 9.57 12.01
C SER A 380 -0.44 9.99 12.71
N SER A 381 -0.18 11.30 12.77
CA SER A 381 0.95 11.85 13.52
C SER A 381 0.72 11.67 15.03
N ILE A 382 1.18 10.55 15.59
CA ILE A 382 1.21 10.26 17.04
C ILE A 382 2.12 11.24 17.82
N LEU A 383 2.88 12.09 17.13
CA LEU A 383 3.77 13.08 17.75
C LEU A 383 3.06 14.22 18.49
N GLY A 384 1.80 14.54 18.18
CA GLY A 384 1.05 15.61 18.86
C GLY A 384 0.59 15.25 20.29
N ILE A 385 0.27 13.97 20.52
CA ILE A 385 -0.32 13.51 21.80
C ILE A 385 0.75 13.30 22.87
N ILE A 386 1.96 12.86 22.48
CA ILE A 386 3.07 12.62 23.41
C ILE A 386 3.63 13.95 23.96
N ALA A 387 3.76 14.99 23.13
CA ALA A 387 4.21 16.30 23.57
C ALA A 387 3.24 16.95 24.59
N GLY A 388 1.93 16.83 24.34
CA GLY A 388 0.91 17.35 25.26
C GLY A 388 0.90 16.66 26.62
N LEU A 389 1.03 15.32 26.64
CA LEU A 389 1.08 14.55 27.90
C LEU A 389 2.35 14.82 28.71
N VAL A 390 3.51 14.97 28.07
CA VAL A 390 4.77 15.29 28.78
C VAL A 390 4.70 16.69 29.38
N ILE A 391 4.18 17.68 28.66
CA ILE A 391 4.00 19.06 29.17
C ILE A 391 2.99 19.08 30.33
N PHE A 392 1.88 18.35 30.21
CA PHE A 392 0.89 18.24 31.29
C PHE A 392 1.47 17.54 32.53
N SER A 393 2.27 16.49 32.35
CA SER A 393 2.95 15.77 33.43
C SER A 393 3.92 16.69 34.17
N PHE A 394 4.74 17.45 33.43
CA PHE A 394 5.67 18.42 34.01
C PHE A 394 4.94 19.55 34.75
N TRP A 395 3.84 20.05 34.19
CA TRP A 395 3.01 21.06 34.84
C TRP A 395 2.37 20.54 36.14
N MET A 396 1.85 19.32 36.13
CA MET A 396 1.24 18.70 37.32
C MET A 396 2.26 18.42 38.41
N ILE A 397 3.46 17.93 38.05
CA ILE A 397 4.58 17.72 38.99
C ILE A 397 5.04 19.07 39.58
N PHE A 398 5.20 20.10 38.77
CA PHE A 398 5.56 21.44 39.24
C PHE A 398 4.52 22.03 40.20
N PHE A 399 3.23 21.81 39.92
CA PHE A 399 2.13 22.28 40.76
C PHE A 399 2.06 21.54 42.10
N LEU A 400 2.26 20.22 42.09
CA LEU A 400 2.32 19.39 43.30
C LEU A 400 3.52 19.76 44.18
N LEU A 401 4.69 19.98 43.60
CA LEU A 401 5.90 20.40 44.34
C LEU A 401 5.72 21.77 45.01
N ARG A 402 4.94 22.69 44.41
CA ARG A 402 4.60 23.98 45.05
C ARG A 402 3.65 23.87 46.23
N PHE A 403 2.80 22.84 46.27
CA PHE A 403 1.89 22.59 47.39
C PHE A 403 2.57 21.89 48.57
N VAL A 404 3.66 21.17 48.34
CA VAL A 404 4.44 20.47 49.37
C VAL A 404 5.46 21.41 50.06
N HIS A 405 5.64 22.64 49.57
CA HIS A 405 6.53 23.65 50.14
C HIS A 405 5.81 24.90 50.68
N ARG A 406 4.52 24.79 50.96
CA ARG A 406 3.74 25.70 51.81
C ARG A 406 3.20 24.92 52.99
#